data_AF-A0A378XI53-F1
#
_entry.id   AF-A0A378XI53-F1
#
_cell.length_a   1.000
_cell.length_b   1.000
_cell.length_c   1.000
_cell.angle_alpha   90.00
_cell.angle_beta   90.00
_cell.angle_gamma   90.00
#
_symmetry.space_group_name_H-M   'P 1'
#
loop_
_entity.id
_entity.type
_entity.pdbx_description
1 polymer ?
#
loop_
_entity_poly.entity_id
_entity_poly.type
_entity_poly.pdbx_seq_one_letter_code
_entity_poly.pdbx_strand_id
1 'polypeptide(L)'
;MTHISATAAGLATDQMVSYYRSFAQGGFGLIITEGLYTDDRHSLGYIFQPGMVNDEQERSWSKVVNAVHQTGSKIIAQIMHAGALVHCNPFGHDSIAPSAVQPKGAKAKRMNVPDLIL
;
A
#
# COMPACT_ATOMS: atom_id res chain seq x y z
N MET A 1 4.48 -8.18 -3.25
CA MET A 1 5.56 -7.22 -3.61
C MET A 1 4.94 -5.85 -3.64
N THR A 2 5.53 -4.84 -2.98
CA THR A 2 4.96 -3.48 -2.95
C THR A 2 5.27 -2.74 -4.23
N HIS A 3 4.23 -2.26 -4.90
CA HIS A 3 4.32 -1.74 -6.27
C HIS A 3 4.16 -0.21 -6.34
N ILE A 4 3.75 0.44 -5.23
CA ILE A 4 3.63 1.90 -5.10
C ILE A 4 2.77 2.53 -6.23
N SER A 5 1.68 1.85 -6.58
CA SER A 5 0.77 2.25 -7.69
C SER A 5 -0.63 2.66 -7.23
N ALA A 6 -0.81 2.91 -5.94
CA ALA A 6 -2.02 3.52 -5.42
C ALA A 6 -2.04 5.03 -5.70
N THR A 7 -3.18 5.67 -5.51
CA THR A 7 -3.24 7.14 -5.52
C THR A 7 -2.48 7.72 -4.33
N ALA A 8 -2.26 9.04 -4.31
CA ALA A 8 -1.70 9.73 -3.14
C ALA A 8 -2.54 9.53 -1.86
N ALA A 9 -3.84 9.27 -2.00
CA ALA A 9 -4.76 8.95 -0.91
C ALA A 9 -4.77 7.44 -0.54
N GLY A 10 -3.91 6.63 -1.15
CA GLY A 10 -3.83 5.19 -0.91
C GLY A 10 -4.98 4.38 -1.52
N LEU A 11 -5.67 4.92 -2.53
CA LEU A 11 -6.77 4.23 -3.21
C LEU A 11 -6.24 3.29 -4.30
N ALA A 12 -6.84 2.10 -4.41
CA ALA A 12 -6.53 1.17 -5.48
C ALA A 12 -6.92 1.75 -6.85
N THR A 13 -6.05 1.54 -7.85
CA THR A 13 -6.20 2.08 -9.21
C THR A 13 -6.61 1.00 -10.21
N ASP A 14 -7.10 1.38 -11.39
CA ASP A 14 -7.43 0.44 -12.45
C ASP A 14 -6.19 -0.33 -12.98
N GLN A 15 -5.00 0.27 -12.82
CA GLN A 15 -3.73 -0.41 -13.06
C GLN A 15 -3.55 -1.59 -12.10
N MET A 16 -3.83 -1.40 -10.81
CA MET A 16 -3.77 -2.48 -9.81
C MET A 16 -4.79 -3.58 -10.10
N VAL A 17 -6.00 -3.22 -10.57
CA VAL A 17 -7.00 -4.22 -11.00
C VAL A 17 -6.44 -5.11 -12.11
N SER A 18 -5.86 -4.49 -13.14
CA SER A 18 -5.26 -5.21 -14.28
C SER A 18 -4.09 -6.09 -13.84
N TYR A 19 -3.24 -5.56 -12.96
CA TYR A 19 -2.07 -6.25 -12.41
C TYR A 19 -2.44 -7.50 -11.60
N TYR A 20 -3.36 -7.40 -10.64
CA TYR A 20 -3.75 -8.59 -9.86
C TYR A 20 -4.55 -9.59 -10.69
N ARG A 21 -5.40 -9.12 -11.61
CA ARG A 21 -6.13 -10.00 -12.52
C ARG A 21 -5.20 -10.82 -13.41
N SER A 22 -4.06 -10.27 -13.85
CA SER A 22 -3.14 -11.02 -14.72
C SER A 22 -2.51 -12.22 -14.01
N PHE A 23 -2.19 -12.13 -12.71
CA PHE A 23 -1.76 -13.30 -11.94
C PHE A 23 -2.87 -14.35 -11.84
N ALA A 24 -4.09 -13.90 -11.60
CA ALA A 24 -5.25 -14.78 -11.48
C ALA A 24 -5.51 -15.54 -12.80
N GLN A 25 -5.43 -14.85 -13.93
CA GLN A 25 -5.51 -15.43 -15.28
C GLN A 25 -4.32 -16.35 -15.60
N GLY A 26 -3.15 -16.10 -15.01
CA GLY A 26 -1.97 -16.96 -15.11
C GLY A 26 -2.07 -18.28 -14.34
N GLY A 27 -3.19 -18.56 -13.67
CA GLY A 27 -3.44 -19.83 -12.97
C GLY A 27 -3.02 -19.85 -11.49
N PHE A 28 -2.76 -18.69 -10.88
CA PHE A 28 -2.43 -18.62 -9.45
C PHE A 28 -3.66 -18.95 -8.59
N GLY A 29 -3.55 -19.94 -7.70
CA GLY A 29 -4.63 -20.33 -6.79
C GLY A 29 -4.87 -19.32 -5.64
N LEU A 30 -3.81 -18.63 -5.21
CA LEU A 30 -3.84 -17.61 -4.18
C LEU A 30 -2.93 -16.44 -4.56
N ILE A 31 -3.45 -15.23 -4.36
CA ILE A 31 -2.75 -13.96 -4.54
C ILE A 31 -2.68 -13.25 -3.18
N ILE A 32 -1.52 -12.71 -2.85
CA ILE A 32 -1.34 -11.86 -1.67
C ILE A 32 -1.10 -10.45 -2.18
N THR A 33 -1.84 -9.46 -1.67
CA THR A 33 -1.66 -8.06 -2.08
C THR A 33 -0.26 -7.55 -1.73
N GLU A 34 0.05 -6.35 -2.20
CA GLU A 34 1.08 -5.55 -1.55
C GLU A 34 0.69 -5.16 -0.12
N GLY A 35 1.67 -4.66 0.65
CA GLY A 35 1.42 -4.24 2.02
C GLY A 35 0.47 -3.05 2.08
N LEU A 36 -0.64 -3.21 2.80
CA LEU A 36 -1.63 -2.18 3.05
C LEU A 36 -1.32 -1.52 4.39
N TYR A 37 -1.15 -0.20 4.41
CA TYR A 37 -0.95 0.51 5.68
C TYR A 37 -2.26 0.62 6.47
N THR A 38 -2.17 0.56 7.79
CA THR A 38 -3.34 0.50 8.70
C THR A 38 -3.65 1.77 9.47
N ASP A 39 -2.81 2.80 9.32
CA ASP A 39 -3.09 4.13 9.86
C ASP A 39 -2.36 5.21 9.05
N ASP A 40 -2.84 6.44 9.15
CA ASP A 40 -2.33 7.63 8.47
C ASP A 40 -1.19 8.36 9.24
N ARG A 41 -0.65 7.74 10.30
CA ARG A 41 0.33 8.37 11.20
C ARG A 41 1.69 7.68 11.20
N HIS A 42 1.73 6.36 11.20
CA HIS A 42 2.90 5.59 11.57
C HIS A 42 3.10 4.34 10.71
N SER A 43 2.03 3.79 10.12
CA SER A 43 2.13 2.57 9.30
C SER A 43 2.74 2.78 7.92
N LEU A 44 2.59 3.98 7.33
CA LEU A 44 2.92 4.24 5.93
C LEU A 44 4.43 4.07 5.66
N GLY A 45 4.78 3.12 4.80
CA GLY A 45 6.16 2.89 4.38
C GLY A 45 6.59 3.75 3.20
N TYR A 46 5.71 3.92 2.22
CA TYR A 46 6.03 4.52 0.93
C TYR A 46 4.93 5.48 0.45
N ILE A 47 5.32 6.47 -0.35
CA ILE A 47 4.36 7.27 -1.13
C ILE A 47 3.71 6.34 -2.16
N PHE A 48 2.41 6.53 -2.43
CA PHE A 48 1.61 5.68 -3.32
C PHE A 48 1.49 4.22 -2.87
N GLN A 49 1.82 3.92 -1.62
CA GLN A 49 1.41 2.67 -1.00
C GLN A 49 -0.13 2.69 -0.82
N PRO A 50 -0.84 1.57 -1.05
CA PRO A 50 -2.27 1.51 -0.76
C PRO A 50 -2.57 1.40 0.73
N GLY A 51 -3.73 1.92 1.12
CA GLY A 51 -4.20 1.93 2.51
C GLY A 51 -5.35 0.98 2.78
N MET A 52 -5.59 0.73 4.07
CA MET A 52 -6.77 0.07 4.62
C MET A 52 -7.15 0.72 5.95
N VAL A 53 -7.37 2.05 5.92
CA VAL A 53 -7.62 2.91 7.09
C VAL A 53 -9.07 3.39 7.15
N ASN A 54 -9.69 3.60 5.99
CA ASN A 54 -11.04 4.17 5.88
C ASN A 54 -11.87 3.44 4.82
N ASP A 55 -13.17 3.69 4.85
CA ASP A 55 -14.14 3.09 3.94
C ASP A 55 -13.83 3.37 2.46
N GLU A 56 -13.26 4.51 2.12
CA GLU A 56 -12.96 4.86 0.72
C GLU A 56 -11.86 3.94 0.17
N GLN A 57 -10.82 3.71 0.98
CA GLN A 57 -9.75 2.77 0.68
C GLN A 57 -10.28 1.34 0.58
N GLU A 58 -11.09 0.89 1.54
CA GLU A 58 -11.75 -0.42 1.50
C GLU A 58 -12.56 -0.60 0.21
N ARG A 59 -13.44 0.37 -0.12
CA ARG A 59 -14.28 0.33 -1.32
C ARG A 59 -13.45 0.30 -2.59
N SER A 60 -12.33 1.04 -2.64
CA SER A 60 -11.44 1.05 -3.81
C SER A 60 -10.89 -0.35 -4.12
N TRP A 61 -10.59 -1.15 -3.09
CA TRP A 61 -10.08 -2.53 -3.23
C TRP A 61 -11.12 -3.53 -3.74
N SER A 62 -12.42 -3.23 -3.61
CA SER A 62 -13.49 -4.13 -4.07
C SER A 62 -13.36 -4.47 -5.56
N LYS A 63 -12.93 -3.52 -6.40
CA LYS A 63 -12.69 -3.77 -7.83
C LYS A 63 -11.60 -4.82 -8.07
N VAL A 64 -10.51 -4.74 -7.32
CA VAL A 64 -9.40 -5.69 -7.40
C VAL A 64 -9.85 -7.08 -6.95
N VAL A 65 -10.51 -7.15 -5.80
CA VAL A 65 -11.01 -8.41 -5.24
C VAL A 65 -11.99 -9.09 -6.21
N ASN A 66 -12.93 -8.33 -6.77
CA ASN A 66 -13.89 -8.85 -7.74
C ASN A 66 -13.20 -9.36 -9.01
N ALA A 67 -12.23 -8.64 -9.55
CA ALA A 67 -11.51 -9.05 -10.75
C ALA A 67 -10.73 -10.36 -10.56
N VAL A 68 -10.15 -10.58 -9.37
CA VAL A 68 -9.49 -11.85 -9.04
C VAL A 68 -10.50 -12.97 -8.80
N HIS A 69 -11.56 -12.72 -8.04
CA HIS A 69 -12.57 -13.75 -7.77
C HIS A 69 -13.29 -14.24 -9.04
N GLN A 70 -13.45 -13.38 -10.04
CA GLN A 70 -14.04 -13.76 -11.34
C GLN A 70 -13.23 -14.81 -12.10
N THR A 71 -11.94 -15.01 -11.78
CA THR A 71 -11.12 -16.08 -12.38
C THR A 71 -11.13 -17.38 -11.58
N GLY A 72 -11.83 -17.41 -10.44
CA GLY A 72 -11.81 -18.54 -9.49
C GLY A 72 -10.65 -18.54 -8.50
N SER A 73 -9.69 -17.62 -8.64
CA SER A 73 -8.55 -17.45 -7.72
C SER A 73 -8.98 -16.80 -6.40
N LYS A 74 -8.18 -16.96 -5.35
CA LYS A 74 -8.36 -16.28 -4.06
C LYS A 74 -7.38 -15.12 -3.90
N ILE A 75 -7.77 -14.11 -3.13
CA ILE A 75 -6.90 -13.00 -2.75
C ILE A 75 -6.99 -12.74 -1.25
N ILE A 76 -5.86 -12.41 -0.62
CA ILE A 76 -5.79 -11.96 0.77
C ILE A 76 -4.97 -10.67 0.89
N ALA A 77 -5.39 -9.79 1.80
CA ALA A 77 -4.70 -8.54 2.08
C ALA A 77 -3.49 -8.78 3.00
N GLN A 78 -2.32 -8.32 2.60
CA GLN A 78 -1.17 -8.20 3.49
C GLN A 78 -1.27 -6.89 4.28
N ILE A 79 -1.45 -6.97 5.59
CA ILE A 79 -1.41 -5.81 6.48
C ILE A 79 0.05 -5.46 6.83
N MET A 80 0.41 -4.18 6.76
CA MET A 80 1.80 -3.71 6.92
C MET A 80 1.91 -2.44 7.77
N HIS A 81 2.86 -2.45 8.71
CA HIS A 81 3.30 -1.26 9.44
C HIS A 81 4.82 -1.09 9.25
N ALA A 82 5.26 0.05 8.71
CA ALA A 82 6.67 0.27 8.38
C ALA A 82 7.59 0.46 9.61
N GLY A 83 7.02 0.90 10.73
CA GLY A 83 7.76 1.02 12.00
C GLY A 83 8.89 2.04 11.89
N ALA A 84 10.10 1.68 12.32
CA ALA A 84 11.26 2.54 12.21
C ALA A 84 11.65 2.88 10.75
N LEU A 85 11.16 2.10 9.80
CA LEU A 85 11.45 2.18 8.37
C LEU A 85 10.41 2.98 7.57
N VAL A 86 9.63 3.85 8.19
CA VAL A 86 8.82 4.84 7.46
C VAL A 86 9.77 5.70 6.60
N HIS A 87 9.67 5.56 5.27
CA HIS A 87 10.53 6.31 4.34
C HIS A 87 9.96 7.68 4.00
N CYS A 88 8.63 7.81 3.94
CA CYS A 88 7.97 9.09 3.75
C CYS A 88 6.60 9.05 4.43
N ASN A 89 6.32 10.04 5.27
CA ASN A 89 4.98 10.30 5.78
C ASN A 89 4.54 11.72 5.38
N PRO A 90 3.59 11.86 4.43
CA PRO A 90 3.07 13.16 4.03
C PRO A 90 2.27 13.85 5.14
N PHE A 91 1.76 13.09 6.12
CA PHE A 91 0.99 13.60 7.26
C PHE A 91 1.88 14.17 8.38
N GLY A 92 3.20 14.12 8.21
CA GLY A 92 4.15 14.83 9.06
C GLY A 92 4.43 14.22 10.42
N HIS A 93 3.97 12.99 10.66
CA HIS A 93 4.28 12.24 11.86
C HIS A 93 5.59 11.45 11.71
N ASP A 94 6.29 11.26 12.84
CA ASP A 94 7.51 10.46 12.91
C ASP A 94 7.22 8.95 12.91
N SER A 95 8.24 8.18 12.54
CA SER A 95 8.24 6.71 12.68
C SER A 95 8.19 6.32 14.16
N ILE A 96 7.40 5.30 14.49
CA ILE A 96 7.42 4.64 15.80
C ILE A 96 8.14 3.30 15.72
N ALA A 97 8.76 2.91 16.84
CA ALA A 97 9.52 1.68 16.95
C ALA A 97 9.48 1.17 18.41
N PRO A 98 9.74 -0.13 18.65
CA PRO A 98 9.80 -0.66 20.02
C PRO A 98 10.95 -0.08 20.86
N SER A 99 11.99 0.47 20.20
CA SER A 99 13.17 1.05 20.86
C SER A 99 13.63 2.32 20.12
N ALA A 100 14.30 3.21 20.84
CA ALA A 100 14.93 4.42 20.29
C ALA A 100 16.24 4.11 19.52
N VAL A 101 16.16 3.21 18.53
CA VAL A 101 17.29 2.79 17.69
C VAL A 101 17.02 3.22 16.26
N GLN A 102 17.90 4.08 15.74
CA GLN A 102 17.82 4.54 14.36
C GLN A 102 18.24 3.42 13.40
N PRO A 103 17.40 3.04 12.41
CA PRO A 103 17.81 2.09 11.38
C PRO A 103 19.01 2.60 10.60
N LYS A 104 19.89 1.67 10.21
CA LYS A 104 21.03 1.97 9.34
C LYS A 104 20.52 2.34 7.94
N GLY A 105 21.20 3.28 7.28
CA GLY A 105 20.86 3.77 5.95
C GLY A 105 20.28 5.19 5.95
N ALA A 106 20.04 5.73 4.77
CA ALA A 106 19.41 7.03 4.59
C ALA A 106 17.91 6.87 4.32
N LYS A 107 17.08 7.68 4.98
CA LYS A 107 15.67 7.82 4.57
C LYS A 107 15.61 8.50 3.20
N ALA A 108 14.61 8.16 2.39
CA ALA A 108 14.31 8.93 1.19
C ALA A 108 14.08 10.40 1.59
N LYS A 109 14.47 11.35 0.73
CA LYS A 109 14.18 12.77 1.00
C LYS A 109 12.67 12.93 1.13
N ARG A 110 12.24 13.65 2.16
CA ARG A 110 10.85 14.01 2.41
C ARG A 110 10.33 14.77 1.19
N MET A 111 9.40 14.18 0.45
CA MET A 111 8.64 14.88 -0.60
C MET A 111 7.36 15.41 0.04
N ASN A 112 7.03 16.68 -0.19
CA ASN A 112 5.77 17.22 0.29
C ASN A 112 4.64 16.87 -0.70
N VAL A 113 3.40 16.78 -0.21
CA VAL A 113 2.20 16.52 -1.04
C VAL A 113 2.08 17.45 -2.27
N PRO A 114 2.40 18.76 -2.18
CA PRO A 114 2.41 19.65 -3.35
C PRO A 114 3.42 19.25 -4.44
N ASP A 115 4.49 18.53 -4.09
CA ASP A 115 5.51 18.06 -5.05
C ASP A 115 5.03 16.82 -5.83
N LEU A 116 3.86 16.26 -5.50
CA LEU A 116 3.30 15.02 -6.06
C LEU A 116 2.10 15.25 -7.00
N ILE A 117 1.69 16.50 -7.24
CA ILE A 117 0.50 16.89 -8.05
C ILE A 117 0.92 17.56 -9.39
N LEU A 118 2.21 17.48 -9.77
CA LEU A 118 2.71 17.84 -11.10
C LEU A 118 3.11 16.59 -11.88
#